data_AF-A0A061H7J5-F1
#
_entry.id   AF-A0A061H7J5-F1
#
_cell.length_a   1.000
_cell.length_b   1.000
_cell.length_c   1.000
_cell.angle_alpha   90.00
_cell.angle_beta   90.00
_cell.angle_gamma   90.00
#
_symmetry.space_group_name_H-M   'P 1'
#
loop_
_entity.id
_entity.type
_entity.pdbx_description
1 polymer ?
#
loop_
_entity_poly.entity_id
_entity_poly.type
_entity_poly.pdbx_seq_one_letter_code
_entity_poly.pdbx_strand_id
1 'polypeptide(L)'
;MSGYELHQKLRTKTVRQVKKKQYDEAISTLYQGAIDLLDQKEQGSACDLALYMIDVYGFKSQQVDSESRDRITEILGKAQPDFWRKKVIDAALKWSAKASDAPAGDPLLRLYIAKMLAKESAYHLAEPHFISACIPAPTTYTIESAPKAFAQMMLDWLVEHSKAATEVEGETRDTNAIERIEAGRFALRGVMPLLASRAVSPARSFLTGYIELTTTRQKSLLLPVQPNPRPYVPPGSSGSAAKSDLQLYLTANADLNFAQMALALCIEGDRIKSTGSGSRAAPDWLKSAWTALVRQYEREAAALQQEEGVRETIPHLSAIYFDIQPPRAQSNMLSDMMASLFGGGGPAAGGASAARATQPAATSIKQAPPPSKPAQTAAPASTSAPSAQADDLVDDEMD
;
A
#
# COMPACT_ATOMS: atom_id res chain seq x y z
N MET A 1 2.96 41.56 -18.56
CA MET A 1 2.26 40.56 -19.39
C MET A 1 1.42 39.75 -18.43
N SER A 2 0.12 39.60 -18.68
CA SER A 2 -0.72 38.78 -17.79
C SER A 2 -0.34 37.29 -17.92
N GLY A 3 -0.61 36.49 -16.89
CA GLY A 3 -0.34 35.05 -16.93
C GLY A 3 -1.04 34.35 -18.11
N TYR A 4 -2.28 34.76 -18.39
CA TYR A 4 -3.06 34.28 -19.54
C TYR A 4 -2.40 34.62 -20.89
N GLU A 5 -1.94 35.85 -21.08
CA GLU A 5 -1.24 36.26 -22.31
C GLU A 5 0.04 35.46 -22.52
N LEU A 6 0.83 35.28 -21.45
CA LEU A 6 2.05 34.49 -21.47
C LEU A 6 1.75 33.03 -21.86
N HIS A 7 0.75 32.43 -21.23
CA HIS A 7 0.28 31.08 -21.51
C HIS A 7 -0.08 30.86 -22.99
N GLN A 8 -0.94 31.71 -23.56
CA GLN A 8 -1.37 31.60 -24.95
C GLN A 8 -0.21 31.80 -25.95
N LYS A 9 0.69 32.74 -25.65
CA LYS A 9 1.90 32.98 -26.46
C LYS A 9 2.82 31.77 -26.46
N LEU A 10 3.06 31.16 -25.30
CA LEU A 10 3.91 29.98 -25.17
C LEU A 10 3.32 28.76 -25.87
N ARG A 11 2.01 28.52 -25.76
CA ARG A 11 1.33 27.46 -26.51
C ARG A 11 1.48 27.64 -28.02
N THR A 12 1.24 28.85 -28.52
CA THR A 12 1.37 29.15 -29.96
C THR A 12 2.80 28.96 -30.45
N LYS A 13 3.80 29.39 -29.67
CA LYS A 13 5.23 29.17 -29.97
C LYS A 13 5.56 27.68 -30.02
N THR A 14 5.08 26.91 -29.03
CA THR A 14 5.29 25.47 -28.92
C THR A 14 4.73 24.71 -30.11
N VAL A 15 3.50 25.02 -30.56
CA VAL A 15 2.91 24.40 -31.76
C VAL A 15 3.80 24.58 -32.98
N ARG A 16 4.39 25.77 -33.15
CA ARG A 16 5.32 26.06 -34.26
C ARG A 16 6.62 25.26 -34.13
N GLN A 17 7.17 25.15 -32.93
CA GLN A 17 8.39 24.37 -32.66
C GLN A 17 8.17 22.88 -32.92
N VAL A 18 7.06 22.31 -32.42
CA VAL A 18 6.69 20.90 -32.65
C VAL A 18 6.51 20.60 -34.14
N LYS A 19 5.85 21.48 -34.91
CA LYS A 19 5.73 21.32 -36.38
C LYS A 19 7.09 21.31 -37.08
N LYS A 20 8.08 22.01 -36.55
CA LYS A 20 9.46 22.04 -37.04
C LYS A 20 10.33 20.91 -36.46
N LYS A 21 9.77 20.01 -35.65
CA LYS A 21 10.50 18.96 -34.90
C LYS A 21 11.57 19.50 -33.94
N GLN A 22 11.43 20.76 -33.51
CA GLN A 22 12.28 21.42 -32.52
C GLN A 22 11.79 21.06 -31.10
N TYR A 23 11.90 19.78 -30.76
CA TYR A 23 11.30 19.24 -29.53
C TYR A 23 12.02 19.72 -28.27
N ASP A 24 13.34 19.82 -28.29
CA ASP A 24 14.12 20.26 -27.11
C ASP A 24 13.87 21.73 -26.78
N GLU A 25 13.77 22.59 -27.79
CA GLU A 25 13.43 23.99 -27.60
C GLU A 25 11.99 24.18 -27.15
N ALA A 26 11.07 23.30 -27.60
CA ALA A 26 9.69 23.28 -27.13
C ALA A 26 9.62 22.87 -25.65
N ILE A 27 10.32 21.81 -25.25
CA ILE A 27 10.42 21.34 -23.86
C ILE A 27 10.95 22.46 -22.97
N SER A 28 12.09 23.07 -23.34
CA SER A 28 12.69 24.15 -22.55
C SER A 28 11.76 25.36 -22.43
N THR A 29 11.08 25.74 -23.53
CA THR A 29 10.11 26.85 -23.54
C THR A 29 8.92 26.57 -22.61
N LEU A 30 8.38 25.35 -22.66
CA LEU A 30 7.23 24.95 -21.84
C LEU A 30 7.60 24.85 -20.35
N TYR A 31 8.75 24.24 -20.04
CA TYR A 31 9.25 24.11 -18.68
C TYR A 31 9.48 25.48 -18.04
N GLN A 32 10.27 26.36 -18.67
CA GLN A 32 10.50 27.70 -18.11
C GLN A 32 9.19 28.48 -17.95
N GLY A 33 8.32 28.40 -18.95
CA GLY A 33 7.00 29.03 -18.89
C GLY A 33 6.12 28.51 -17.76
N ALA A 34 6.15 27.22 -17.47
CA ALA A 34 5.43 26.64 -16.34
C ALA A 34 5.98 27.17 -15.00
N ILE A 35 7.30 27.23 -14.84
CA ILE A 35 7.94 27.79 -13.64
C ILE A 35 7.56 29.27 -13.46
N ASP A 36 7.68 30.09 -14.50
CA ASP A 36 7.36 31.53 -14.44
C ASP A 36 5.89 31.76 -14.06
N LEU A 37 4.97 30.92 -14.54
CA LEU A 37 3.55 31.00 -14.21
C LEU A 37 3.26 30.51 -12.78
N LEU A 38 3.97 29.50 -12.28
CA LEU A 38 3.87 29.08 -10.88
C LEU A 38 4.33 30.18 -9.93
N ASP A 39 5.42 30.89 -10.29
CA ASP A 39 5.92 32.03 -9.51
C ASP A 39 4.94 33.22 -9.52
N GLN A 40 4.10 33.32 -10.57
CA GLN A 40 2.96 34.25 -10.65
C GLN A 40 1.66 33.72 -10.00
N LYS A 41 1.70 32.53 -9.39
CA LYS A 41 0.54 31.84 -8.78
C LYS A 41 -0.57 31.42 -9.76
N GLU A 42 -0.25 31.34 -11.05
CA GLU A 42 -1.17 30.93 -12.12
C GLU A 42 -1.20 29.41 -12.30
N GLN A 43 -1.75 28.70 -11.29
CA GLN A 43 -1.68 27.24 -11.17
C GLN A 43 -2.22 26.48 -12.40
N GLY A 44 -3.41 26.85 -12.88
CA GLY A 44 -4.05 26.18 -14.01
C GLY A 44 -3.25 26.33 -15.30
N SER A 45 -2.81 27.56 -15.59
CA SER A 45 -2.01 27.87 -16.79
C SER A 45 -0.64 27.18 -16.75
N ALA A 46 0.03 27.19 -15.60
CA ALA A 46 1.31 26.51 -15.43
C ALA A 46 1.20 24.99 -15.60
N CYS A 47 0.22 24.37 -14.96
CA CYS A 47 0.02 22.92 -15.06
C CYS A 47 -0.41 22.50 -16.47
N ASP A 48 -1.17 23.32 -17.20
CA ASP A 48 -1.46 23.08 -18.62
C ASP A 48 -0.18 23.06 -19.48
N LEU A 49 0.76 23.98 -19.24
CA LEU A 49 2.06 23.96 -19.91
C LEU A 49 2.89 22.72 -19.53
N ALA A 50 2.84 22.29 -18.26
CA ALA A 50 3.50 21.08 -17.80
C ALA A 50 2.93 19.82 -18.47
N LEU A 51 1.60 19.73 -18.61
CA LEU A 51 0.95 18.66 -19.36
C LEU A 51 1.40 18.65 -20.82
N TYR A 52 1.44 19.83 -21.45
CA TYR A 52 1.91 19.94 -22.84
C TYR A 52 3.39 19.55 -22.97
N MET A 53 4.22 19.83 -21.97
CA MET A 53 5.62 19.39 -21.94
C MET A 53 5.72 17.87 -21.94
N ILE A 54 4.91 17.20 -21.12
CA ILE A 54 4.85 15.73 -21.05
C ILE A 54 4.32 15.14 -22.37
N ASP A 55 3.37 15.78 -23.05
CA ASP A 55 2.94 15.36 -24.39
C ASP A 55 4.09 15.46 -25.41
N VAL A 56 4.90 16.53 -25.34
CA VAL A 56 6.10 16.69 -26.18
C VAL A 56 7.16 15.61 -25.88
N TYR A 57 7.33 15.20 -24.61
CA TYR A 57 8.14 14.02 -24.28
C TYR A 57 7.61 12.77 -25.00
N GLY A 58 6.29 12.59 -25.05
CA GLY A 58 5.64 11.52 -25.80
C GLY A 58 5.93 11.59 -27.30
N PHE A 59 5.85 12.76 -27.92
CA PHE A 59 6.13 12.95 -29.35
C PHE A 59 7.60 12.67 -29.72
N LYS A 60 8.55 13.07 -28.86
CA LYS A 60 9.98 12.84 -29.06
C LYS A 60 10.41 11.41 -28.70
N SER A 61 9.58 10.64 -27.99
CA SER A 61 9.99 9.39 -27.32
C SER A 61 11.12 9.61 -26.31
N GLN A 62 11.01 10.70 -25.53
CA GLN A 62 11.97 11.05 -24.49
C GLN A 62 12.06 9.93 -23.45
N GLN A 63 13.28 9.49 -23.16
CA GLN A 63 13.57 8.50 -22.13
C GLN A 63 13.45 9.11 -20.74
N VAL A 64 13.23 8.28 -19.72
CA VAL A 64 13.28 8.73 -18.33
C VAL A 64 14.75 8.78 -17.90
N ASP A 65 15.27 10.00 -17.77
CA ASP A 65 16.62 10.32 -17.31
C ASP A 65 16.56 11.35 -16.15
N SER A 66 17.72 11.82 -15.66
CA SER A 66 17.74 12.83 -14.60
C SER A 66 17.04 14.11 -15.05
N GLU A 67 17.39 14.63 -16.22
CA GLU A 67 16.92 15.95 -16.66
C GLU A 67 15.40 15.97 -16.89
N SER A 68 14.87 14.96 -17.58
CA SER A 68 13.43 14.84 -17.84
C SER A 68 12.63 14.70 -16.55
N ARG A 69 13.15 13.96 -15.57
CA ARG A 69 12.58 13.81 -14.23
C ARG A 69 12.67 15.12 -13.43
N ASP A 70 13.82 15.77 -13.43
CA ASP A 70 14.10 16.97 -12.63
C ASP A 70 13.12 18.09 -13.01
N ARG A 71 12.90 18.33 -14.31
CA ARG A 71 11.90 19.29 -14.79
C ARG A 71 10.48 19.01 -14.26
N ILE A 72 10.06 17.75 -14.25
CA ILE A 72 8.74 17.36 -13.73
C ILE A 72 8.70 17.59 -12.21
N THR A 73 9.71 17.13 -11.48
CA THR A 73 9.73 17.23 -10.03
C THR A 73 9.78 18.68 -9.55
N GLU A 74 10.50 19.57 -10.24
CA GLU A 74 10.53 20.98 -9.89
C GLU A 74 9.17 21.66 -10.08
N ILE A 75 8.49 21.39 -11.20
CA ILE A 75 7.12 21.86 -11.45
C ILE A 75 6.19 21.36 -10.34
N LEU A 76 6.25 20.06 -10.01
CA LEU A 76 5.40 19.47 -8.97
C LEU A 76 5.67 20.08 -7.58
N GLY A 77 6.93 20.34 -7.24
CA GLY A 77 7.33 20.95 -5.97
C GLY A 77 6.88 22.40 -5.80
N LYS A 78 6.65 23.14 -6.89
CA LYS A 78 6.11 24.51 -6.89
C LYS A 78 4.59 24.56 -7.03
N ALA A 79 3.97 23.52 -7.60
CA ALA A 79 2.53 23.44 -7.79
C ALA A 79 1.78 23.23 -6.47
N GLN A 80 0.63 23.89 -6.34
CA GLN A 80 -0.25 23.77 -5.17
C GLN A 80 -0.90 22.37 -5.10
N PRO A 81 -1.31 21.89 -3.91
CA PRO A 81 -2.01 20.63 -3.71
C PRO A 81 -3.46 20.68 -4.20
N ASP A 82 -3.65 20.97 -5.48
CA ASP A 82 -4.96 21.11 -6.12
C ASP A 82 -5.19 20.06 -7.22
N PHE A 83 -6.34 20.18 -7.88
CA PHE A 83 -6.72 19.33 -9.00
C PHE A 83 -5.73 19.39 -10.18
N TRP A 84 -5.10 20.54 -10.41
CA TRP A 84 -4.17 20.72 -11.53
C TRP A 84 -2.88 19.96 -11.31
N ARG A 85 -2.32 20.01 -10.08
CA ARG A 85 -1.14 19.20 -9.75
C ARG A 85 -1.42 17.71 -9.85
N LYS A 86 -2.62 17.26 -9.44
CA LYS A 86 -3.03 15.86 -9.64
C LYS A 86 -2.99 15.45 -11.12
N LYS A 87 -3.47 16.30 -12.04
CA LYS A 87 -3.38 16.01 -13.49
C LYS A 87 -1.93 15.84 -13.95
N VAL A 88 -1.03 16.70 -13.49
CA VAL A 88 0.40 16.62 -13.85
C VAL A 88 1.00 15.32 -13.30
N ILE A 89 0.68 14.94 -12.06
CA ILE A 89 1.09 13.65 -11.48
C ILE A 89 0.61 12.48 -12.35
N ASP A 90 -0.68 12.42 -12.68
CA ASP A 90 -1.26 11.33 -13.47
C ASP A 90 -0.62 11.24 -14.87
N ALA A 91 -0.40 12.37 -15.53
CA ALA A 91 0.27 12.45 -16.83
C ALA A 91 1.74 12.01 -16.75
N ALA A 92 2.48 12.47 -15.75
CA ALA A 92 3.89 12.12 -15.55
C ALA A 92 4.07 10.62 -15.26
N LEU A 93 3.17 10.03 -14.48
CA LEU A 93 3.17 8.58 -14.23
C LEU A 93 2.83 7.78 -15.48
N LYS A 94 1.81 8.21 -16.24
CA LYS A 94 1.46 7.56 -17.51
C LYS A 94 2.59 7.62 -18.53
N TRP A 95 3.25 8.78 -18.65
CA TRP A 95 4.41 8.94 -19.52
C TRP A 95 5.57 8.07 -19.06
N SER A 96 5.97 8.16 -17.79
CA SER A 96 7.12 7.43 -17.27
C SER A 96 6.92 5.92 -17.34
N ALA A 97 5.69 5.41 -17.15
CA ALA A 97 5.38 3.99 -17.30
C ALA A 97 5.66 3.50 -18.72
N LYS A 98 5.25 4.28 -19.73
CA LYS A 98 5.51 3.98 -21.14
C LYS A 98 7.00 4.14 -21.50
N ALA A 99 7.65 5.17 -20.98
CA ALA A 99 9.03 5.52 -21.33
C ALA A 99 10.08 4.64 -20.64
N SER A 100 9.77 4.03 -19.49
CA SER A 100 10.66 3.12 -18.76
C SER A 100 10.27 1.64 -18.85
N ASP A 101 9.16 1.32 -19.52
CA ASP A 101 8.55 -0.02 -19.55
C ASP A 101 8.27 -0.58 -18.14
N ALA A 102 8.08 0.31 -17.15
CA ALA A 102 7.71 -0.02 -15.80
C ALA A 102 6.21 0.21 -15.62
N PRO A 103 5.37 -0.82 -15.41
CA PRO A 103 3.91 -0.65 -15.35
C PRO A 103 3.43 0.37 -14.29
N ALA A 104 4.19 0.51 -13.20
CA ALA A 104 3.91 1.45 -12.14
C ALA A 104 4.51 2.85 -12.37
N GLY A 105 5.29 3.09 -13.43
CA GLY A 105 6.04 4.34 -13.64
C GLY A 105 7.44 4.31 -13.02
N ASP A 106 8.21 5.38 -13.26
CA ASP A 106 9.60 5.49 -12.78
C ASP A 106 9.68 5.49 -11.24
N PRO A 107 10.50 4.61 -10.62
CA PRO A 107 10.59 4.50 -9.17
C PRO A 107 11.05 5.79 -8.47
N LEU A 108 11.99 6.56 -9.04
CA LEU A 108 12.44 7.82 -8.41
C LEU A 108 11.36 8.89 -8.46
N LEU A 109 10.65 9.01 -9.59
CA LEU A 109 9.51 9.92 -9.71
C LEU A 109 8.41 9.52 -8.72
N ARG A 110 8.09 8.23 -8.58
CA ARG A 110 7.17 7.71 -7.57
C ARG A 110 7.61 8.10 -6.15
N LEU A 111 8.88 7.90 -5.81
CA LEU A 111 9.42 8.24 -4.50
C LEU A 111 9.35 9.74 -4.21
N TYR A 112 9.63 10.59 -5.22
CA TYR A 112 9.49 12.03 -5.09
C TYR A 112 8.05 12.43 -4.77
N ILE A 113 7.09 11.95 -5.57
CA ILE A 113 5.66 12.23 -5.38
C ILE A 113 5.21 11.77 -3.99
N ALA A 114 5.63 10.58 -3.57
CA ALA A 114 5.30 10.03 -2.27
C ALA A 114 5.80 10.92 -1.12
N LYS A 115 7.06 11.36 -1.19
CA LYS A 115 7.66 12.26 -0.19
C LYS A 115 7.01 13.65 -0.19
N MET A 116 6.65 14.18 -1.35
CA MET A 116 5.94 15.45 -1.48
C MET A 116 4.57 15.37 -0.78
N LEU A 117 3.77 14.35 -1.08
CA LEU A 117 2.46 14.13 -0.45
C LEU A 117 2.57 13.88 1.05
N ALA A 118 3.58 13.13 1.50
CA ALA A 118 3.80 12.88 2.93
C ALA A 118 4.15 14.16 3.71
N LYS A 119 4.93 15.09 3.12
CA LYS A 119 5.22 16.40 3.72
C LYS A 119 3.97 17.26 3.91
N GLU A 120 2.90 16.97 3.19
CA GLU A 120 1.61 17.66 3.25
C GLU A 120 0.59 16.91 4.12
N SER A 121 1.04 15.93 4.92
CA SER A 121 0.18 15.01 5.70
C SER A 121 -0.86 14.24 4.87
N ALA A 122 -0.70 14.19 3.54
CA ALA A 122 -1.55 13.44 2.63
C ALA A 122 -1.10 11.97 2.56
N TYR A 123 -0.90 11.32 3.72
CA TYR A 123 -0.29 10.00 3.83
C TYR A 123 -1.04 8.91 3.05
N HIS A 124 -2.37 8.94 3.09
CA HIS A 124 -3.18 8.01 2.30
C HIS A 124 -2.95 8.19 0.79
N LEU A 125 -2.73 9.42 0.30
CA LEU A 125 -2.37 9.61 -1.10
C LEU A 125 -0.91 9.20 -1.37
N ALA A 126 0.00 9.35 -0.41
CA ALA A 126 1.41 9.02 -0.54
C ALA A 126 1.70 7.50 -0.56
N GLU A 127 0.97 6.72 0.24
CA GLU A 127 1.13 5.28 0.43
C GLU A 127 1.30 4.47 -0.87
N PRO A 128 0.38 4.54 -1.87
CA PRO A 128 0.52 3.76 -3.09
C PRO A 128 1.76 4.16 -3.91
N HIS A 129 2.24 5.40 -3.80
CA HIS A 129 3.47 5.83 -4.46
C HIS A 129 4.71 5.28 -3.74
N PHE A 130 4.71 5.24 -2.41
CA PHE A 130 5.79 4.58 -1.66
C PHE A 130 5.89 3.09 -1.98
N ILE A 131 4.75 2.38 -1.98
CA ILE A 131 4.71 0.95 -2.33
C ILE A 131 5.26 0.75 -3.75
N SER A 132 4.78 1.53 -4.72
CA SER A 132 5.25 1.45 -6.11
C SER A 132 6.75 1.75 -6.25
N ALA A 133 7.29 2.71 -5.48
CA ALA A 133 8.71 3.04 -5.49
C ALA A 133 9.60 1.94 -4.88
N CYS A 134 9.03 1.08 -4.02
CA CYS A 134 9.74 -0.03 -3.41
C CYS A 134 9.82 -1.27 -4.31
N ILE A 135 8.92 -1.41 -5.30
CA ILE A 135 8.83 -2.61 -6.13
C ILE A 135 9.77 -2.45 -7.33
N PRO A 136 10.84 -3.27 -7.44
CA PRO A 136 11.71 -3.24 -8.60
C PRO A 136 10.97 -3.75 -9.84
N ALA A 137 11.20 -3.15 -11.00
CA ALA A 137 10.76 -3.67 -12.29
C ALA A 137 11.98 -4.17 -13.09
N PRO A 138 11.82 -5.12 -14.03
CA PRO A 138 12.94 -5.67 -14.80
C PRO A 138 13.76 -4.61 -15.55
N THR A 139 13.12 -3.50 -15.91
CA THR A 139 13.70 -2.39 -16.69
C THR A 139 14.11 -1.20 -15.82
N THR A 140 13.96 -1.28 -14.50
CA THR A 140 14.27 -0.21 -13.56
C THR A 140 15.26 -0.65 -12.50
N TYR A 141 15.73 0.30 -11.71
CA TYR A 141 16.69 0.09 -10.63
C TYR A 141 15.98 0.02 -9.27
N THR A 142 16.63 -0.63 -8.31
CA THR A 142 16.14 -0.69 -6.91
C THR A 142 16.52 0.60 -6.19
N ILE A 143 15.58 1.17 -5.42
CA ILE A 143 15.88 2.31 -4.55
C ILE A 143 15.96 1.83 -3.10
N GLU A 144 17.17 1.57 -2.62
CA GLU A 144 17.40 1.06 -1.26
C GLU A 144 16.84 1.98 -0.15
N SER A 145 16.74 3.28 -0.44
CA SER A 145 16.17 4.26 0.50
C SER A 145 14.64 4.30 0.51
N ALA A 146 13.96 3.75 -0.51
CA ALA A 146 12.50 3.83 -0.62
C ALA A 146 11.78 3.07 0.51
N PRO A 147 12.13 1.81 0.85
CA PRO A 147 11.50 1.10 1.97
C PRO A 147 11.72 1.79 3.32
N LYS A 148 12.89 2.38 3.54
CA LYS A 148 13.21 3.12 4.78
C LYS A 148 12.41 4.42 4.87
N ALA A 149 12.30 5.17 3.78
CA ALA A 149 11.47 6.37 3.72
C ALA A 149 9.98 6.04 3.90
N PHE A 150 9.53 4.90 3.36
CA PHE A 150 8.17 4.42 3.56
C PHE A 150 7.92 4.05 5.03
N ALA A 151 8.87 3.36 5.68
CA ALA A 151 8.78 3.04 7.10
C ALA A 151 8.67 4.31 7.97
N GLN A 152 9.47 5.33 7.67
CA GLN A 152 9.37 6.62 8.36
C GLN A 152 7.98 7.26 8.16
N MET A 153 7.49 7.31 6.91
CA MET A 153 6.16 7.86 6.62
C MET A 153 5.06 7.13 7.38
N MET A 154 5.11 5.79 7.46
CA MET A 154 4.11 5.02 8.20
C MET A 154 4.16 5.27 9.70
N LEU A 155 5.33 5.56 10.27
CA LEU A 155 5.44 6.00 11.66
C LEU A 155 4.84 7.40 11.83
N ASP A 156 5.18 8.35 10.95
CA ASP A 156 4.67 9.72 11.02
C ASP A 156 3.13 9.71 10.93
N TRP A 157 2.57 8.91 10.03
CA TRP A 157 1.13 8.73 9.89
C TRP A 157 0.51 8.08 11.14
N LEU A 158 1.14 7.05 11.72
CA LEU A 158 0.67 6.46 12.98
C LEU A 158 0.61 7.50 14.11
N VAL A 159 1.64 8.35 14.23
CA VAL A 159 1.71 9.39 15.26
C VAL A 159 0.60 10.42 15.08
N GLU A 160 0.38 10.89 13.85
CA GLU A 160 -0.66 11.87 13.56
C GLU A 160 -2.07 11.26 13.73
N HIS A 161 -2.27 10.02 13.27
CA HIS A 161 -3.49 9.26 13.50
C HIS A 161 -3.80 9.09 14.99
N SER A 162 -2.79 8.73 15.79
CA SER A 162 -2.96 8.52 17.24
C SER A 162 -3.35 9.81 17.96
N LYS A 163 -2.82 10.97 17.52
CA LYS A 163 -3.22 12.29 18.06
C LYS A 163 -4.67 12.62 17.70
N ALA A 164 -5.00 12.55 16.40
CA ALA A 164 -6.36 12.81 15.94
C ALA A 164 -7.37 11.87 16.60
N ALA A 165 -6.97 10.63 16.92
CA ALA A 165 -7.85 9.68 17.57
C ALA A 165 -8.23 10.07 19.00
N THR A 166 -7.34 10.73 19.75
CA THR A 166 -7.65 11.23 21.10
C THR A 166 -8.67 12.38 21.12
N GLU A 167 -8.93 13.02 19.98
CA GLU A 167 -9.89 14.12 19.86
C GLU A 167 -11.32 13.62 19.59
N VAL A 168 -11.50 12.31 19.37
CA VAL A 168 -12.82 11.73 19.10
C VAL A 168 -13.60 11.55 20.40
N GLU A 169 -14.86 11.98 20.39
CA GLU A 169 -15.78 11.85 21.52
C GLU A 169 -15.92 10.38 21.96
N GLY A 170 -15.71 10.14 23.26
CA GLY A 170 -15.76 8.80 23.85
C GLY A 170 -14.42 8.05 23.86
N GLU A 171 -13.36 8.58 23.24
CA GLU A 171 -12.02 8.03 23.39
C GLU A 171 -11.48 8.32 24.80
N THR A 172 -11.00 7.27 25.48
CA THR A 172 -10.48 7.34 26.85
C THR A 172 -8.99 7.01 26.92
N ARG A 173 -8.43 6.47 25.84
CA ARG A 173 -7.02 6.09 25.72
C ARG A 173 -6.19 7.31 25.36
N ASP A 174 -4.98 7.39 25.92
CA ASP A 174 -4.02 8.42 25.52
C ASP A 174 -3.35 8.09 24.18
N THR A 175 -2.63 9.07 23.61
CA THR A 175 -1.92 8.90 22.34
C THR A 175 -0.95 7.72 22.37
N ASN A 176 -0.29 7.46 23.50
CA ASN A 176 0.69 6.39 23.64
C ASN A 176 0.04 4.99 23.63
N ALA A 177 -1.15 4.86 24.22
CA ALA A 177 -1.93 3.64 24.20
C ALA A 177 -2.46 3.36 22.79
N ILE A 178 -2.99 4.38 22.09
CA ILE A 178 -3.46 4.24 20.71
C ILE A 178 -2.30 3.87 19.79
N GLU A 179 -1.16 4.58 19.89
CA GLU A 179 0.03 4.31 19.09
C GLU A 179 0.49 2.85 19.25
N ARG A 180 0.46 2.30 20.47
CA ARG A 180 0.82 0.89 20.74
C ARG A 180 -0.13 -0.11 20.12
N ILE A 181 -1.42 0.18 20.16
CA ILE A 181 -2.47 -0.73 19.66
C ILE A 181 -2.43 -0.75 18.14
N GLU A 182 -2.34 0.41 17.50
CA GLU A 182 -2.42 0.55 16.04
C GLU A 182 -1.08 0.29 15.32
N ALA A 183 0.06 0.29 16.01
CA ALA A 183 1.39 0.12 15.38
C ALA A 183 1.49 -1.07 14.42
N GLY A 184 0.93 -2.23 14.80
CA GLY A 184 0.99 -3.39 13.93
C GLY A 184 0.11 -3.29 12.68
N ARG A 185 -1.00 -2.57 12.73
CA ARG A 185 -1.84 -2.32 11.54
C ARG A 185 -1.10 -1.49 10.51
N PHE A 186 -0.39 -0.44 10.94
CA PHE A 186 0.44 0.38 10.06
C PHE A 186 1.63 -0.43 9.48
N ALA A 187 2.20 -1.36 10.24
CA ALA A 187 3.19 -2.30 9.68
C ALA A 187 2.58 -3.18 8.58
N LEU A 188 1.39 -3.75 8.81
CA LEU A 188 0.70 -4.62 7.86
C LEU A 188 0.34 -3.91 6.56
N ARG A 189 -0.11 -2.64 6.64
CA ARG A 189 -0.39 -1.79 5.48
C ARG A 189 0.80 -1.66 4.52
N GLY A 190 2.02 -1.66 5.04
CA GLY A 190 3.23 -1.60 4.21
C GLY A 190 3.76 -2.96 3.78
N VAL A 191 3.91 -3.91 4.71
CA VAL A 191 4.59 -5.19 4.41
C VAL A 191 3.75 -6.12 3.54
N MET A 192 2.44 -6.19 3.76
CA MET A 192 1.55 -7.11 3.03
C MET A 192 1.51 -6.84 1.52
N PRO A 193 1.31 -5.61 1.03
CA PRO A 193 1.32 -5.35 -0.41
C PRO A 193 2.69 -5.52 -1.05
N LEU A 194 3.79 -5.26 -0.32
CA LEU A 194 5.15 -5.53 -0.82
C LEU A 194 5.37 -7.03 -1.01
N LEU A 195 4.96 -7.85 -0.05
CA LEU A 195 5.02 -9.31 -0.16
C LEU A 195 4.09 -9.83 -1.28
N ALA A 196 2.88 -9.29 -1.42
CA ALA A 196 1.96 -9.62 -2.50
C ALA A 196 2.56 -9.32 -3.88
N SER A 197 3.38 -8.27 -3.97
CA SER A 197 4.08 -7.86 -5.19
C SER A 197 5.42 -8.59 -5.41
N ARG A 198 5.71 -9.64 -4.63
CA ARG A 198 6.98 -10.39 -4.66
C ARG A 198 8.23 -9.55 -4.36
N ALA A 199 8.06 -8.38 -3.73
CA ALA A 199 9.14 -7.50 -3.35
C ALA A 199 9.68 -7.85 -1.95
N VAL A 200 10.21 -9.07 -1.79
CA VAL A 200 10.61 -9.63 -0.49
C VAL A 200 11.74 -8.83 0.18
N SER A 201 12.77 -8.46 -0.56
CA SER A 201 13.88 -7.64 -0.02
C SER A 201 13.41 -6.24 0.42
N PRO A 202 12.65 -5.48 -0.41
CA PRO A 202 11.99 -4.25 0.03
C PRO A 202 11.06 -4.43 1.23
N ALA A 203 10.25 -5.48 1.27
CA ALA A 203 9.38 -5.80 2.41
C ALA A 203 10.16 -5.99 3.71
N ARG A 204 11.30 -6.70 3.64
CA ARG A 204 12.23 -6.87 4.75
C ARG A 204 12.82 -5.53 5.19
N SER A 205 13.36 -4.75 4.27
CA SER A 205 13.94 -3.44 4.61
C SER A 205 12.91 -2.47 5.21
N PHE A 206 11.67 -2.49 4.72
CA PHE A 206 10.57 -1.70 5.27
C PHE A 206 10.26 -2.12 6.70
N LEU A 207 9.97 -3.41 6.94
CA LEU A 207 9.50 -3.88 8.24
C LEU A 207 10.58 -3.77 9.31
N THR A 208 11.84 -4.09 8.99
CA THR A 208 12.96 -3.89 9.92
C THR A 208 13.08 -2.43 10.32
N GLY A 209 13.10 -1.50 9.36
CA GLY A 209 13.18 -0.06 9.66
C GLY A 209 11.97 0.44 10.44
N TYR A 210 10.76 -0.02 10.11
CA TYR A 210 9.54 0.38 10.80
C TYR A 210 9.54 -0.07 12.27
N ILE A 211 9.97 -1.30 12.55
CA ILE A 211 10.03 -1.84 13.91
C ILE A 211 11.12 -1.13 14.72
N GLU A 212 12.30 -0.88 14.15
CA GLU A 212 13.36 -0.12 14.82
C GLU A 212 12.88 1.29 15.20
N LEU A 213 12.22 1.99 14.28
CA LEU A 213 11.67 3.33 14.51
C LEU A 213 10.56 3.32 15.59
N THR A 214 9.58 2.42 15.47
CA THR A 214 8.45 2.34 16.41
C THR A 214 8.87 1.89 17.79
N THR A 215 9.78 0.92 17.93
CA THR A 215 10.23 0.42 19.25
C THR A 215 11.21 1.38 19.94
N THR A 216 11.98 2.15 19.17
CA THR A 216 12.79 3.26 19.71
C THR A 216 11.91 4.35 20.31
N ARG A 217 10.82 4.69 19.59
CA ARG A 217 9.84 5.68 20.04
C ARG A 217 9.01 5.17 21.22
N GLN A 218 8.53 3.94 21.13
CA GLN A 218 7.62 3.34 22.08
C GLN A 218 8.21 2.05 22.65
N LYS A 219 9.13 2.21 23.61
CA LYS A 219 9.84 1.08 24.25
C LYS A 219 8.91 0.07 24.91
N SER A 220 7.73 0.52 25.36
CA SER A 220 6.72 -0.34 25.97
C SER A 220 6.01 -1.28 24.99
N LEU A 221 6.29 -1.19 23.68
CA LEU A 221 5.92 -2.24 22.71
C LEU A 221 6.70 -3.54 22.93
N LEU A 222 7.92 -3.46 23.46
CA LEU A 222 8.79 -4.62 23.63
C LEU A 222 8.43 -5.39 24.90
N LEU A 223 8.37 -6.72 24.78
CA LEU A 223 8.27 -7.57 25.95
C LEU A 223 9.60 -7.56 26.72
N PRO A 224 9.58 -7.62 28.07
CA PRO A 224 10.77 -7.57 28.93
C PRO A 224 11.53 -8.91 28.94
N VAL A 225 11.91 -9.38 27.75
CA VAL A 225 12.62 -10.65 27.53
C VAL A 225 13.99 -10.35 26.96
N GLN A 226 15.02 -11.08 27.38
CA GLN A 226 16.38 -10.93 26.85
C GLN A 226 16.92 -12.28 26.30
N PRO A 227 17.62 -12.30 25.16
CA PRO A 227 17.77 -11.19 24.22
C PRO A 227 16.44 -10.85 23.52
N ASN A 228 16.25 -9.57 23.19
CA ASN A 228 15.19 -9.07 22.31
C ASN A 228 15.80 -7.92 21.47
N PRO A 229 15.96 -8.08 20.15
CA PRO A 229 15.37 -9.10 19.29
C PRO A 229 16.03 -10.49 19.41
N ARG A 230 15.37 -11.51 18.84
CA ARG A 230 15.84 -12.89 18.78
C ARG A 230 16.10 -13.32 17.34
N PRO A 231 17.13 -14.15 17.08
CA PRO A 231 17.33 -14.73 15.77
C PRO A 231 16.11 -15.56 15.34
N TYR A 232 15.65 -15.37 14.12
CA TYR A 232 14.63 -16.23 13.52
C TYR A 232 15.22 -17.61 13.23
N VAL A 233 14.49 -18.66 13.62
CA VAL A 233 14.83 -20.05 13.30
C VAL A 233 13.63 -20.67 12.57
N PRO A 234 13.79 -21.10 11.30
CA PRO A 234 12.72 -21.74 10.56
C PRO A 234 12.20 -23.00 11.28
N PRO A 235 10.88 -23.18 11.40
CA PRO A 235 10.30 -24.41 11.93
C PRO A 235 10.84 -25.65 11.22
N GLY A 236 11.25 -26.67 11.97
CA GLY A 236 11.76 -27.93 11.38
C GLY A 236 13.22 -27.91 10.92
N SER A 237 13.96 -26.81 11.09
CA SER A 237 15.41 -26.80 10.88
C SER A 237 16.13 -27.52 12.05
N SER A 238 16.58 -28.76 11.83
CA SER A 238 17.51 -29.43 12.75
C SER A 238 18.94 -29.25 12.26
N GLY A 239 19.77 -28.57 13.05
CA GLY A 239 21.22 -28.48 12.85
C GLY A 239 21.71 -27.63 11.67
N SER A 240 22.39 -26.52 11.96
CA SER A 240 23.33 -25.77 11.10
C SER A 240 22.86 -25.24 9.72
N ALA A 241 21.69 -25.58 9.20
CA ALA A 241 21.29 -25.30 7.81
C ALA A 241 20.42 -24.04 7.60
N ALA A 242 20.13 -23.27 8.65
CA ALA A 242 19.32 -22.05 8.53
C ALA A 242 20.03 -20.86 9.20
N LYS A 243 21.12 -20.36 8.59
CA LYS A 243 21.65 -19.04 8.95
C LYS A 243 20.78 -17.96 8.31
N SER A 244 19.57 -17.80 8.84
CA SER A 244 18.80 -16.58 8.62
C SER A 244 19.44 -15.48 9.47
N ASP A 245 19.81 -14.36 8.85
CA ASP A 245 20.27 -13.16 9.53
C ASP A 245 19.11 -12.30 10.06
N LEU A 246 17.86 -12.72 9.81
CA LEU A 246 16.66 -12.05 10.29
C LEU A 246 16.54 -12.13 11.82
N GLN A 247 16.31 -10.96 12.42
CA GLN A 247 16.03 -10.79 13.84
C GLN A 247 14.55 -10.45 14.03
N LEU A 248 13.87 -11.13 14.96
CA LEU A 248 12.47 -10.85 15.30
C LEU A 248 12.39 -10.22 16.69
N TYR A 249 11.72 -9.09 16.77
CA TYR A 249 11.38 -8.43 18.01
C TYR A 249 10.18 -9.11 18.66
N LEU A 250 10.30 -9.40 19.96
CA LEU A 250 9.18 -9.89 20.76
C LEU A 250 8.38 -8.68 21.26
N THR A 251 7.18 -8.51 20.74
CA THR A 251 6.32 -7.35 21.05
C THR A 251 5.03 -7.75 21.74
N ALA A 252 4.41 -6.81 22.46
CA ALA A 252 3.07 -6.98 23.02
C ALA A 252 1.94 -6.77 21.97
N ASN A 253 2.27 -6.51 20.70
CA ASN A 253 1.32 -6.24 19.63
C ASN A 253 1.21 -7.46 18.70
N ALA A 254 0.03 -8.08 18.63
CA ALA A 254 -0.20 -9.30 17.86
C ALA A 254 0.00 -9.08 16.35
N ASP A 255 -0.42 -7.93 15.82
CA ASP A 255 -0.29 -7.58 14.40
C ASP A 255 1.19 -7.42 13.99
N LEU A 256 2.02 -6.79 14.84
CA LEU A 256 3.48 -6.71 14.62
C LEU A 256 4.14 -8.08 14.67
N ASN A 257 3.74 -8.94 15.62
CA ASN A 257 4.28 -10.30 15.72
C ASN A 257 3.90 -11.13 14.48
N PHE A 258 2.65 -11.01 14.01
CA PHE A 258 2.20 -11.64 12.77
C PHE A 258 2.96 -11.11 11.54
N ALA A 259 3.08 -9.79 11.38
CA ALA A 259 3.82 -9.16 10.28
C ALA A 259 5.26 -9.70 10.16
N GLN A 260 5.96 -9.79 11.30
CA GLN A 260 7.32 -10.30 11.38
C GLN A 260 7.42 -11.77 10.99
N MET A 261 6.54 -12.62 11.52
CA MET A 261 6.55 -14.05 11.21
C MET A 261 6.12 -14.33 9.77
N ALA A 262 5.12 -13.59 9.26
CA ALA A 262 4.67 -13.68 7.88
C ALA A 262 5.80 -13.33 6.91
N LEU A 263 6.52 -12.23 7.15
CA LEU A 263 7.72 -11.87 6.39
C LEU A 263 8.76 -13.01 6.43
N ALA A 264 9.07 -13.55 7.61
CA ALA A 264 10.07 -14.59 7.78
C ALA A 264 9.74 -15.87 6.98
N LEU A 265 8.48 -16.32 7.03
CA LEU A 265 8.02 -17.48 6.27
C LEU A 265 7.99 -17.22 4.75
N CYS A 266 7.61 -16.00 4.32
CA CYS A 266 7.65 -15.62 2.91
C CYS A 266 9.09 -15.55 2.37
N ILE A 267 10.06 -15.04 3.14
CA ILE A 267 11.48 -15.07 2.79
C ILE A 267 11.95 -16.50 2.55
N GLU A 268 11.55 -17.43 3.41
CA GLU A 268 11.93 -18.83 3.28
C GLU A 268 11.27 -19.51 2.08
N GLY A 269 10.00 -19.21 1.81
CA GLY A 269 9.31 -19.67 0.60
C GLY A 269 9.97 -19.14 -0.68
N ASP A 270 10.35 -17.86 -0.70
CA ASP A 270 11.06 -17.23 -1.82
C ASP A 270 12.45 -17.84 -2.04
N ARG A 271 13.20 -18.07 -0.96
CA ARG A 271 14.52 -18.73 -0.97
C ARG A 271 14.46 -20.15 -1.54
N ILE A 272 13.48 -20.95 -1.10
CA ILE A 272 13.30 -22.33 -1.60
C ILE A 272 12.94 -22.32 -3.09
N LYS A 273 12.07 -21.39 -3.51
CA LYS A 273 11.63 -21.29 -4.91
C LYS A 273 12.73 -20.76 -5.85
N SER A 274 13.64 -19.92 -5.35
CA SER A 274 14.75 -19.34 -6.12
C SER A 274 15.99 -20.24 -6.21
N THR A 275 16.24 -21.11 -5.22
CA THR A 275 17.37 -22.04 -5.21
C THR A 275 17.11 -23.25 -6.13
N GLY A 276 17.46 -23.10 -7.41
CA GLY A 276 17.08 -23.99 -8.53
C GLY A 276 17.68 -25.41 -8.60
N SER A 277 17.81 -26.14 -7.49
CA SER A 277 18.37 -27.51 -7.50
C SER A 277 17.39 -28.62 -7.06
N GLY A 278 16.10 -28.31 -6.85
CA GLY A 278 15.10 -29.30 -6.41
C GLY A 278 13.67 -28.91 -6.76
N SER A 279 12.70 -29.60 -6.15
CA SER A 279 11.28 -29.23 -6.26
C SER A 279 11.07 -27.78 -5.84
N ARG A 280 10.57 -26.94 -6.75
CA ARG A 280 10.17 -25.54 -6.48
C ARG A 280 8.88 -25.44 -5.65
N ALA A 281 8.34 -26.58 -5.22
CA ALA A 281 7.18 -26.63 -4.36
C ALA A 281 7.59 -26.36 -2.91
N ALA A 282 6.78 -25.59 -2.20
CA ALA A 282 6.95 -25.35 -0.78
C ALA A 282 6.83 -26.67 0.00
N PRO A 283 7.73 -26.94 0.95
CA PRO A 283 7.70 -28.15 1.77
C PRO A 283 6.53 -28.13 2.76
N ASP A 284 6.09 -29.30 3.20
CA ASP A 284 4.91 -29.42 4.04
C ASP A 284 5.05 -28.72 5.39
N TRP A 285 6.25 -28.72 6.00
CA TRP A 285 6.48 -27.98 7.24
C TRP A 285 6.26 -26.47 7.07
N LEU A 286 6.61 -25.90 5.92
CA LEU A 286 6.45 -24.47 5.65
C LEU A 286 4.97 -24.14 5.42
N LYS A 287 4.26 -25.00 4.69
CA LYS A 287 2.80 -24.91 4.52
C LYS A 287 2.07 -25.01 5.85
N SER A 288 2.44 -25.96 6.70
CA SER A 288 1.87 -26.14 8.03
C SER A 288 2.17 -24.95 8.93
N ALA A 289 3.40 -24.41 8.90
CA ALA A 289 3.77 -23.22 9.66
C ALA A 289 2.96 -21.99 9.25
N TRP A 290 2.82 -21.74 7.95
CA TRP A 290 1.98 -20.66 7.43
C TRP A 290 0.51 -20.82 7.81
N THR A 291 -0.04 -22.03 7.64
CA THR A 291 -1.45 -22.32 7.98
C THR A 291 -1.70 -22.14 9.49
N ALA A 292 -0.75 -22.57 10.34
CA ALA A 292 -0.84 -22.39 11.78
C ALA A 292 -0.77 -20.91 12.17
N LEU A 293 0.13 -20.14 11.55
CA LEU A 293 0.25 -18.69 11.77
C LEU A 293 -1.04 -17.96 11.42
N VAL A 294 -1.61 -18.24 10.24
CA VAL A 294 -2.87 -17.61 9.80
C VAL A 294 -4.01 -17.96 10.75
N ARG A 295 -4.18 -19.25 11.12
CA ARG A 295 -5.22 -19.69 12.06
C ARG A 295 -5.04 -19.11 13.46
N GLN A 296 -3.79 -18.94 13.91
CA GLN A 296 -3.52 -18.30 15.19
C GLN A 296 -3.92 -16.83 15.14
N TYR A 297 -3.50 -16.13 14.09
CA TYR A 297 -3.80 -14.72 13.89
C TYR A 297 -5.30 -14.46 13.76
N GLU A 298 -6.05 -15.31 13.05
CA GLU A 298 -7.52 -15.27 12.97
C GLU A 298 -8.22 -15.40 14.34
N ARG A 299 -7.62 -16.11 15.29
CA ARG A 299 -8.17 -16.26 16.64
C ARG A 299 -7.79 -15.12 17.58
N GLU A 300 -6.56 -14.62 17.47
CA GLU A 300 -6.00 -13.65 18.41
C GLU A 300 -6.26 -12.19 18.03
N ALA A 301 -6.35 -11.89 16.73
CA ALA A 301 -6.57 -10.54 16.25
C ALA A 301 -8.02 -10.35 15.83
N ALA A 302 -8.86 -9.82 16.73
CA ALA A 302 -10.17 -9.28 16.34
C ALA A 302 -10.06 -8.23 15.21
N ALA A 303 -8.88 -7.62 15.04
CA ALA A 303 -8.54 -6.69 13.97
C ALA A 303 -8.54 -7.31 12.56
N LEU A 304 -8.35 -8.62 12.40
CA LEU A 304 -8.41 -9.30 11.09
C LEU A 304 -9.82 -9.25 10.47
N GLN A 305 -10.86 -9.11 11.30
CA GLN A 305 -12.23 -8.89 10.84
C GLN A 305 -12.41 -7.46 10.27
N GLN A 306 -11.65 -6.49 10.78
CA GLN A 306 -11.76 -5.07 10.45
C GLN A 306 -10.85 -4.64 9.28
N GLU A 307 -9.69 -5.28 9.10
CA GLU A 307 -8.72 -4.94 8.06
C GLU A 307 -8.88 -5.81 6.81
N GLU A 308 -9.82 -5.42 5.93
CA GLU A 308 -10.13 -6.14 4.70
C GLU A 308 -8.91 -6.37 3.79
N GLY A 309 -7.99 -5.41 3.71
CA GLY A 309 -6.79 -5.53 2.88
C GLY A 309 -5.86 -6.68 3.31
N VAL A 310 -5.70 -6.91 4.61
CA VAL A 310 -4.86 -8.01 5.13
C VAL A 310 -5.51 -9.36 4.82
N ARG A 311 -6.81 -9.46 5.06
CA ARG A 311 -7.61 -10.67 4.79
C ARG A 311 -7.57 -11.07 3.31
N GLU A 312 -7.70 -10.11 2.40
CA GLU A 312 -7.62 -10.36 0.96
C GLU A 312 -6.21 -10.78 0.50
N THR A 313 -5.18 -10.31 1.20
CA THR A 313 -3.79 -10.57 0.81
C THR A 313 -3.32 -11.97 1.22
N ILE A 314 -3.82 -12.51 2.34
CA ILE A 314 -3.42 -13.84 2.87
C ILE A 314 -3.57 -14.97 1.83
N PRO A 315 -4.71 -15.13 1.12
CA PRO A 315 -4.84 -16.15 0.07
C PRO A 315 -3.83 -15.96 -1.07
N HIS A 316 -3.48 -14.71 -1.40
CA HIS A 316 -2.49 -14.42 -2.43
C HIS A 316 -1.08 -14.84 -2.00
N LEU A 317 -0.69 -14.54 -0.76
CA LEU A 317 0.59 -15.00 -0.19
C LEU A 317 0.64 -16.53 -0.08
N SER A 318 -0.47 -17.15 0.33
CA SER A 318 -0.67 -18.61 0.37
C SER A 318 -0.31 -19.27 -0.96
N ALA A 319 -0.79 -18.69 -2.06
CA ALA A 319 -0.50 -19.18 -3.40
C ALA A 319 0.94 -18.88 -3.86
N ILE A 320 1.45 -17.67 -3.63
CA ILE A 320 2.78 -17.25 -4.13
C ILE A 320 3.92 -18.02 -3.45
N TYR A 321 3.92 -18.07 -2.12
CA TYR A 321 5.08 -18.54 -1.35
C TYR A 321 4.94 -19.98 -0.87
N PHE A 322 3.71 -20.47 -0.74
CA PHE A 322 3.45 -21.74 -0.04
C PHE A 322 2.75 -22.80 -0.90
N ASP A 323 2.41 -22.49 -2.16
CA ASP A 323 1.64 -23.39 -3.06
C ASP A 323 0.32 -23.89 -2.44
N ILE A 324 -0.24 -23.12 -1.52
CA ILE A 324 -1.55 -23.39 -0.92
C ILE A 324 -2.58 -22.66 -1.77
N GLN A 325 -3.35 -23.44 -2.53
CA GLN A 325 -4.45 -22.89 -3.30
C GLN A 325 -5.58 -22.46 -2.35
N PRO A 326 -6.23 -21.31 -2.60
CA PRO A 326 -7.41 -20.94 -1.85
C PRO A 326 -8.45 -22.06 -1.96
N PRO A 327 -9.23 -22.33 -0.90
CA PRO A 327 -10.37 -23.23 -1.01
C PRO A 327 -11.20 -22.75 -2.20
N ARG A 328 -11.46 -23.63 -3.18
CA ARG A 328 -12.43 -23.30 -4.22
C ARG A 328 -13.70 -22.92 -3.48
N ALA A 329 -14.17 -21.68 -3.66
CA ALA A 329 -15.53 -21.33 -3.29
C ALA A 329 -16.39 -22.45 -3.86
N GLN A 330 -17.13 -23.18 -3.01
CA GLN A 330 -18.03 -24.23 -3.47
C GLN A 330 -18.80 -23.64 -4.66
N SER A 331 -18.51 -24.13 -5.87
CA SER A 331 -19.31 -23.82 -7.03
C SER A 331 -20.74 -24.13 -6.61
N ASN A 332 -21.64 -23.17 -6.84
CA ASN A 332 -23.05 -23.25 -6.47
C ASN A 332 -23.53 -24.69 -6.70
N MET A 333 -23.77 -25.43 -5.62
CA MET A 333 -24.17 -26.85 -5.74
C MET A 333 -25.43 -26.98 -6.61
N LEU A 334 -26.26 -25.93 -6.64
CA LEU A 334 -27.40 -25.79 -7.54
C LEU A 334 -27.03 -25.71 -9.03
N SER A 335 -25.92 -25.05 -9.39
CA SER A 335 -25.41 -24.97 -10.77
C SER A 335 -24.80 -26.29 -11.22
N ASP A 336 -24.03 -26.97 -10.35
CA ASP A 336 -23.49 -28.31 -10.65
C ASP A 336 -24.58 -29.37 -10.69
N MET A 337 -25.62 -29.23 -9.86
CA MET A 337 -26.78 -30.10 -9.87
C MET A 337 -27.67 -29.85 -11.08
N MET A 338 -27.86 -28.59 -11.52
CA MET A 338 -28.54 -28.29 -12.78
C MET A 338 -27.75 -28.76 -14.00
N ALA A 339 -26.42 -28.63 -13.99
CA ALA A 339 -25.56 -29.18 -15.05
C ALA A 339 -25.61 -30.72 -15.09
N SER A 340 -25.68 -31.37 -13.91
CA SER A 340 -25.87 -32.82 -13.80
C SER A 340 -27.28 -33.28 -14.18
N LEU A 341 -28.31 -32.43 -14.03
CA LEU A 341 -29.69 -32.75 -14.41
C LEU A 341 -29.96 -32.49 -15.90
N PHE A 342 -29.28 -31.51 -16.51
CA PHE A 342 -29.48 -31.10 -17.90
C PHE A 342 -28.38 -31.54 -18.87
N GLY A 343 -27.25 -32.06 -18.38
CA GLY A 343 -26.09 -32.47 -19.19
C GLY A 343 -25.84 -33.97 -19.11
N GLY A 344 -26.75 -34.78 -19.66
CA GLY A 344 -26.56 -36.22 -19.79
C GLY A 344 -25.63 -36.59 -20.95
N GLY A 345 -24.55 -37.33 -20.68
CA GLY A 345 -23.93 -38.24 -21.67
C GLY A 345 -22.40 -38.28 -21.71
N GLY A 346 -21.81 -39.35 -21.13
CA GLY A 346 -20.63 -40.04 -21.69
C GLY A 346 -19.28 -39.88 -20.98
N PRO A 347 -18.56 -40.98 -20.66
CA PRO A 347 -17.21 -40.93 -20.12
C PRO A 347 -16.17 -40.83 -21.25
N ALA A 348 -15.30 -39.83 -21.19
CA ALA A 348 -14.05 -39.82 -21.97
C ALA A 348 -12.89 -39.51 -21.05
N ALA A 349 -12.08 -40.54 -20.81
CA ALA A 349 -10.82 -40.46 -20.10
C ALA A 349 -9.75 -39.80 -20.97
N GLY A 350 -8.97 -38.92 -20.35
CA GLY A 350 -7.52 -38.93 -20.51
C GLY A 350 -6.90 -38.03 -21.58
N GLY A 351 -6.32 -36.91 -21.13
CA GLY A 351 -5.01 -36.49 -21.62
C GLY A 351 -4.95 -35.21 -22.44
N ALA A 352 -4.79 -34.07 -21.76
CA ALA A 352 -4.06 -32.92 -22.33
C ALA A 352 -3.54 -32.01 -21.21
N SER A 353 -2.28 -32.22 -20.82
CA SER A 353 -1.49 -31.20 -20.10
C SER A 353 -1.22 -30.03 -21.04
N ALA A 354 -2.06 -29.00 -20.98
CA ALA A 354 -1.73 -27.70 -21.53
C ALA A 354 -0.96 -26.91 -20.47
N ALA A 355 0.37 -26.86 -20.64
CA ALA A 355 1.24 -25.95 -19.92
C ALA A 355 0.79 -24.51 -20.18
N ARG A 356 0.03 -23.94 -19.24
CA ARG A 356 -0.36 -22.53 -19.26
C ARG A 356 0.82 -21.74 -18.73
N ALA A 357 1.62 -21.18 -19.64
CA ALA A 357 2.61 -20.17 -19.31
C ALA A 357 1.89 -19.03 -18.58
N THR A 358 2.14 -18.92 -17.27
CA THR A 358 1.72 -17.79 -16.45
C THR A 358 2.49 -16.57 -16.92
N GLN A 359 1.88 -15.77 -17.81
CA GLN A 359 2.25 -14.37 -17.93
C GLN A 359 2.03 -13.74 -16.54
N PRO A 360 2.99 -12.95 -16.01
CA PRO A 360 2.79 -12.24 -14.75
C PRO A 360 1.67 -11.23 -14.97
N ALA A 361 0.47 -11.58 -14.53
CA ALA A 361 -0.61 -10.61 -14.41
C ALA A 361 -0.11 -9.53 -13.45
N ALA A 362 -0.13 -8.27 -13.90
CA ALA A 362 0.19 -7.14 -13.05
C ALA A 362 -0.71 -7.21 -11.81
N THR A 363 -0.12 -7.51 -10.65
CA THR A 363 -0.84 -7.55 -9.39
C THR A 363 -1.33 -6.12 -9.13
N SER A 364 -2.63 -5.87 -9.33
CA SER A 364 -3.23 -4.60 -8.94
C SER A 364 -3.07 -4.46 -7.43
N ILE A 365 -2.13 -3.61 -7.00
CA ILE A 365 -1.92 -3.28 -5.58
C ILE A 365 -3.20 -2.58 -5.10
N LYS A 366 -4.11 -3.34 -4.50
CA LYS A 366 -5.26 -2.75 -3.83
C LYS A 366 -4.75 -2.03 -2.59
N GLN A 367 -4.82 -0.71 -2.62
CA GLN A 367 -4.53 0.10 -1.45
C GLN A 367 -5.51 -0.28 -0.32
N ALA A 368 -5.00 -0.48 0.89
CA ALA A 368 -5.86 -0.70 2.04
C ALA A 368 -6.72 0.56 2.28
N PRO A 369 -8.00 0.42 2.68
CA PRO A 369 -8.85 1.57 3.00
C PRO A 369 -8.15 2.48 4.02
N PRO A 370 -8.44 3.79 4.10
CA PRO A 370 -7.82 4.63 5.13
C PRO A 370 -8.04 4.01 6.52
N PRO A 371 -7.07 4.12 7.45
CA PRO A 371 -7.24 3.61 8.80
C PRO A 371 -8.57 4.13 9.35
N SER A 372 -9.38 3.23 9.91
CA SER A 372 -10.74 3.55 10.35
C SER A 372 -10.73 4.82 11.20
N LYS A 373 -11.60 5.79 10.87
CA LYS A 373 -11.86 6.89 11.80
C LYS A 373 -12.32 6.26 13.13
N PRO A 374 -11.81 6.70 14.28
CA PRO A 374 -12.28 6.17 15.56
C PRO A 374 -13.79 6.32 15.63
N ALA A 375 -14.48 5.24 15.97
CA ALA A 375 -15.92 5.18 15.92
C ALA A 375 -16.52 6.24 16.85
N GLN A 376 -17.40 7.10 16.33
CA GLN A 376 -18.36 7.79 17.18
C GLN A 376 -19.29 6.70 17.73
N THR A 377 -19.15 6.36 19.00
CA THR A 377 -20.15 5.52 19.67
C THR A 377 -21.48 6.24 19.58
N ALA A 378 -22.40 5.73 18.76
CA ALA A 378 -23.80 6.12 18.84
C ALA A 378 -24.22 5.90 20.29
N ALA A 379 -24.68 6.98 20.94
CA ALA A 379 -25.16 6.93 22.31
C ALA A 379 -26.15 5.77 22.46
N PRO A 380 -26.11 5.01 23.58
CA PRO A 380 -27.14 4.02 23.83
C PRO A 380 -28.48 4.74 23.82
N ALA A 381 -29.40 4.28 22.96
CA ALA A 381 -30.77 4.77 22.95
C ALA A 381 -31.29 4.68 24.39
N SER A 382 -31.50 5.83 25.01
CA SER A 382 -32.12 5.92 26.33
C SER A 382 -33.53 5.35 26.19
N THR A 383 -33.74 4.11 26.62
CA THR A 383 -35.06 3.61 26.93
C THR A 383 -35.56 4.40 28.13
N SER A 384 -36.20 5.54 27.87
CA SER A 384 -37.00 6.23 28.87
C SER A 384 -38.18 5.33 29.22
N ALA A 385 -38.12 4.70 30.39
CA ALA A 385 -39.31 4.15 31.02
C ALA A 385 -40.30 5.30 31.27
N PRO A 386 -41.60 5.14 30.97
CA PRO A 386 -42.57 6.20 31.24
C PRO A 386 -42.73 6.36 32.76
N SER A 387 -42.42 7.54 33.26
CA SER A 387 -42.80 7.97 34.61
C SER A 387 -44.32 8.14 34.65
N ALA A 388 -45.01 7.24 35.34
CA ALA A 388 -46.41 7.43 35.69
C ALA A 388 -46.51 8.58 36.70
N GLN A 389 -47.10 9.69 36.26
CA GLN A 389 -47.55 10.78 37.14
C GLN A 389 -48.73 10.24 37.96
N ALA A 390 -48.59 10.22 39.28
CA ALA A 390 -49.70 10.12 40.20
C ALA A 390 -50.16 11.56 40.48
N ASP A 391 -51.25 11.96 39.81
CA ASP A 391 -52.00 13.16 40.15
C ASP A 391 -53.28 12.76 40.87
N ASP A 392 -53.52 13.52 41.94
CA ASP A 392 -54.67 13.58 42.84
C ASP A 392 -56.04 13.28 42.21
N LEU A 393 -56.77 12.38 42.87
CA LEU A 393 -58.23 12.46 43.01
C LEU A 393 -58.61 12.15 44.46
N VAL A 394 -58.49 13.20 45.28
CA VAL A 394 -59.52 13.74 46.20
C VAL A 394 -60.64 12.77 46.59
N ASP A 395 -60.62 12.40 47.88
CA ASP A 395 -61.79 12.03 48.67
C ASP A 395 -62.77 13.22 48.72
N ASP A 396 -64.04 12.97 48.43
CA ASP A 396 -65.18 13.64 49.04
C ASP A 396 -66.38 12.68 48.93
N GLU A 397 -66.79 12.06 50.03
CA GLU A 397 -67.74 12.58 51.02
C GLU A 397 -69.18 12.31 50.59
N MET A 398 -69.85 11.43 51.33
CA MET A 398 -70.99 11.79 52.18
C MET A 398 -71.77 10.52 52.56
N ASP A 399 -71.84 10.29 53.86
CA ASP A 399 -73.04 10.79 54.53
C ASP A 399 -72.99 12.32 54.62
#